data_AF-A0A5J4W6K0-F1
#
_entry.id   AF-A0A5J4W6K0-F1
#
_cell.length_a   1.000
_cell.length_b   1.000
_cell.length_c   1.000
_cell.angle_alpha   90.00
_cell.angle_beta   90.00
_cell.angle_gamma   90.00
#
_symmetry.space_group_name_H-M   'P 1'
#
loop_
_entity.id
_entity.type
_entity.pdbx_description
1 polymer ?
#
loop_
_entity_poly.entity_id
_entity_poly.type
_entity_poly.pdbx_seq_one_letter_code
_entity_poly.pdbx_strand_id
1 'polypeptide(L)'
;MTVPKEYNVIDGLPGVGPDILLNVLSDIRLVSNAVQFLGVCKKMQQLMRHSRFIRIVEQLKYPIEIINKDPDYIEFIDIDGVQKKINMKNNCFCTISLVQVLDNGIWSLEAMFQNSELYISGIGIVRDSYDIPAKAVYCDKPHTDHIAAFSGG
;
A
#
# COMPACT_ATOMS: atom_id res chain seq x y z
N MET A 1 35.42 -0.86 20.21
CA MET A 1 34.22 0.00 20.28
C MET A 1 33.28 -0.58 21.32
N THR A 2 32.96 0.16 22.38
CA THR A 2 31.98 -0.27 23.39
C THR A 2 30.58 0.09 22.92
N VAL A 3 29.64 -0.86 22.91
CA VAL A 3 28.23 -0.60 22.60
C VAL A 3 27.72 0.48 23.55
N PRO A 4 27.20 1.62 23.06
CA PRO A 4 26.64 2.67 23.90
C PRO A 4 25.48 2.11 24.73
N LYS A 5 25.66 2.00 26.05
CA LYS A 5 24.66 1.42 26.96
C LYS A 5 23.43 2.32 27.15
N GLU A 6 23.57 3.60 26.83
CA GLU A 6 22.52 4.63 26.96
C GLU A 6 21.34 4.44 26.01
N TYR A 7 21.49 3.67 24.92
CA TYR A 7 20.41 3.35 23.97
C TYR A 7 19.88 1.91 24.09
N ASN A 8 20.38 1.12 25.05
CA ASN A 8 19.90 -0.24 25.24
C ASN A 8 18.53 -0.21 25.93
N VAL A 9 17.52 -0.75 25.24
CA VAL A 9 16.23 -1.01 25.88
C VAL A 9 16.40 -2.18 26.86
N ILE A 10 16.13 -1.92 28.15
CA ILE A 10 16.09 -2.98 29.19
C ILE A 10 15.13 -4.07 28.70
N ASP A 11 15.51 -5.35 28.75
CA ASP A 11 14.71 -6.48 28.23
C ASP A 11 14.44 -6.49 26.72
N GLY A 12 15.14 -5.67 25.93
CA GLY A 12 15.03 -5.64 24.46
C GLY A 12 13.67 -5.14 23.97
N LEU A 13 13.17 -5.67 22.85
CA LEU A 13 11.88 -5.28 22.27
C LEU A 13 10.70 -5.43 23.27
N PRO A 14 10.61 -6.49 24.10
CA PRO A 14 9.64 -6.56 25.19
C PRO A 14 9.72 -5.43 26.21
N GLY A 15 10.89 -4.80 26.39
CA GLY A 15 11.08 -3.65 27.26
C GLY A 15 10.43 -2.37 26.77
N VAL A 16 10.14 -2.30 25.48
CA VAL A 16 9.56 -1.12 24.84
C VAL A 16 8.13 -0.88 25.32
N GLY A 17 7.72 0.39 25.36
CA GLY A 17 6.36 0.81 25.72
C GLY A 17 5.31 0.42 24.66
N PRO A 18 4.03 0.34 25.05
CA PRO A 18 2.95 -0.07 24.15
C PRO A 18 2.79 0.82 22.92
N ASP A 19 3.06 2.12 23.00
CA ASP A 19 2.90 3.05 21.87
C ASP A 19 3.84 2.74 20.70
N ILE A 20 5.11 2.43 21.01
CA ILE A 20 6.09 2.05 20.00
C ILE A 20 5.79 0.65 19.47
N LEU A 21 5.39 -0.30 20.34
CA LEU A 21 4.98 -1.63 19.90
C LEU A 21 3.75 -1.57 18.95
N LEU A 22 2.84 -0.64 19.18
CA LEU A 22 1.70 -0.39 18.27
C LEU A 22 2.14 0.25 16.95
N ASN A 23 3.17 1.11 16.94
CA ASN A 23 3.74 1.62 15.69
C ASN A 23 4.41 0.49 14.90
N VAL A 24 5.17 -0.38 15.57
CA VAL A 24 5.75 -1.57 14.90
C VAL A 24 4.63 -2.45 14.34
N LEU A 25 3.58 -2.70 15.11
CA LEU A 25 2.43 -3.48 14.66
C LEU A 25 1.69 -2.84 13.47
N SER A 26 1.61 -1.51 13.40
CA SER A 26 0.98 -0.81 12.26
C SER A 26 1.77 -0.89 10.96
N ASP A 27 3.09 -1.11 11.06
CA ASP A 27 3.97 -1.17 9.89
C ASP A 27 4.09 -2.60 9.33
N ILE A 28 3.66 -3.61 10.09
CA ILE A 28 3.60 -4.99 9.60
C ILE A 28 2.56 -5.06 8.48
N ARG A 29 2.93 -5.53 7.29
CA ARG A 29 1.99 -5.63 6.15
C ARG A 29 1.24 -6.97 6.11
N LEU A 30 1.89 -8.06 6.54
CA LEU A 30 1.34 -9.41 6.50
C LEU A 30 0.57 -9.75 7.78
N VAL A 31 -0.69 -10.14 7.64
CA VAL A 31 -1.54 -10.58 8.77
C VAL A 31 -0.89 -11.73 9.55
N SER A 32 -0.25 -12.68 8.87
CA SER A 32 0.47 -13.79 9.51
C SER A 32 1.60 -13.29 10.42
N ASN A 33 2.37 -12.30 9.97
CA ASN A 33 3.45 -11.70 10.75
C ASN A 33 2.90 -10.91 11.94
N ALA A 34 1.76 -10.22 11.78
CA ALA A 34 1.12 -9.51 12.87
C ALA A 34 0.62 -10.48 13.96
N VAL A 35 0.04 -11.62 13.56
CA VAL A 35 -0.35 -12.69 14.48
C VAL A 35 0.87 -13.28 15.21
N GLN A 36 1.96 -13.56 14.49
CA GLN A 36 3.20 -14.04 15.10
C GLN A 36 3.76 -13.05 16.11
N PHE A 37 3.80 -11.76 15.76
CA PHE A 37 4.25 -10.69 16.63
C PHE A 37 3.42 -10.62 17.93
N LEU A 38 2.09 -10.63 17.82
CA LEU A 38 1.20 -10.61 18.98
C LEU A 38 1.33 -11.87 19.87
N GLY A 39 1.70 -13.00 19.27
CA GLY A 39 1.87 -14.30 19.94
C GLY A 39 3.19 -14.47 20.68
N VAL A 40 4.17 -13.58 20.53
CA VAL A 40 5.52 -13.74 21.12
C VAL A 40 5.48 -13.76 22.65
N CYS A 41 4.71 -12.87 23.29
CA CYS A 41 4.61 -12.83 24.75
C CYS A 41 3.31 -12.17 25.24
N LYS A 42 2.99 -12.36 26.53
CA LYS A 42 1.80 -11.78 27.18
C LYS A 42 1.71 -10.26 27.02
N LYS A 43 2.84 -9.54 27.01
CA LYS A 43 2.86 -8.08 26.86
C LYS A 43 2.47 -7.66 25.44
N MET A 44 2.93 -8.36 24.40
CA MET A 44 2.52 -8.10 23.02
C MET A 44 1.05 -8.50 22.79
N GLN A 45 0.59 -9.59 23.43
CA GLN A 45 -0.82 -9.96 23.39
C GLN A 45 -1.74 -8.89 24.00
N GLN A 46 -1.29 -8.15 25.01
CA GLN A 46 -2.06 -7.05 25.61
C GLN A 46 -2.32 -5.88 24.65
N LEU A 47 -1.53 -5.75 23.56
CA LEU A 47 -1.76 -4.74 22.52
C LEU A 47 -3.15 -4.89 21.89
N MET A 48 -3.71 -6.10 21.85
CA MET A 48 -5.07 -6.37 21.36
C MET A 48 -6.17 -5.63 22.13
N ARG A 49 -5.89 -5.19 23.36
CA ARG A 49 -6.84 -4.43 24.20
C ARG A 49 -6.71 -2.92 24.02
N HIS A 50 -5.70 -2.46 23.28
CA HIS A 50 -5.48 -1.05 23.06
C HIS A 50 -6.48 -0.48 22.05
N SER A 51 -6.99 0.73 22.26
CA SER A 51 -7.97 1.36 21.37
C SER A 51 -7.49 1.48 19.92
N ARG A 52 -6.18 1.73 19.73
CA ARG A 52 -5.53 1.78 18.40
C ARG A 52 -5.50 0.44 17.66
N PHE A 53 -5.63 -0.70 18.35
CA PHE A 53 -5.50 -2.02 17.73
C PHE A 53 -6.52 -2.26 16.62
N ILE A 54 -7.78 -1.86 16.84
CA ILE A 54 -8.84 -2.03 15.85
C ILE A 54 -8.51 -1.31 14.55
N ARG A 55 -8.02 -0.06 14.64
CA ARG A 55 -7.61 0.72 13.47
C ARG A 55 -6.46 0.05 12.70
N ILE A 56 -5.50 -0.54 13.42
CA ILE A 56 -4.39 -1.27 12.79
C ILE A 56 -4.93 -2.50 12.06
N VAL A 57 -5.82 -3.29 12.68
CA VAL A 57 -6.40 -4.49 12.06
C VAL A 57 -7.23 -4.16 10.81
N GLU A 58 -7.93 -3.03 10.79
CA GLU A 58 -8.66 -2.55 9.61
C GLU A 58 -7.69 -2.24 8.45
N GLN A 59 -6.55 -1.62 8.74
CA GLN A 59 -5.52 -1.31 7.73
C GLN A 59 -4.83 -2.57 7.19
N LEU A 60 -4.56 -3.56 8.04
CA LEU A 60 -3.94 -4.84 7.64
C LEU A 60 -4.77 -5.66 6.66
N LYS A 61 -6.08 -5.43 6.60
CA LYS A 61 -7.03 -6.22 5.80
C LYS A 61 -7.39 -5.57 4.47
N TYR A 62 -6.75 -4.47 4.09
CA TYR A 62 -7.14 -3.75 2.89
C TYR A 62 -6.55 -4.41 1.64
N PRO A 63 -7.37 -5.08 0.79
CA PRO A 63 -6.84 -5.75 -0.39
C PRO A 63 -6.44 -4.71 -1.44
N ILE A 64 -5.38 -5.00 -2.20
CA ILE A 64 -5.02 -4.23 -3.40
C ILE A 64 -5.67 -4.93 -4.59
N GLU A 65 -6.90 -4.53 -4.95
CA GLU A 65 -7.55 -5.05 -6.17
C GLU A 65 -7.56 -3.96 -7.24
N ILE A 66 -7.34 -4.36 -8.48
CA ILE A 66 -7.13 -3.44 -9.59
C ILE A 66 -8.18 -3.72 -10.66
N ILE A 67 -8.86 -2.66 -11.11
CA ILE A 67 -9.73 -2.68 -12.28
C ILE A 67 -8.84 -2.59 -13.52
N ASN A 68 -8.92 -3.62 -14.37
CA ASN A 68 -8.22 -3.67 -15.64
C ASN A 68 -9.20 -3.84 -16.79
N LYS A 69 -9.27 -2.83 -17.65
CA LYS A 69 -10.10 -2.84 -18.86
C LYS A 69 -9.32 -3.32 -20.09
N ASP A 70 -8.01 -3.54 -19.95
CA ASP A 70 -7.07 -3.91 -21.02
C ASP A 70 -6.25 -5.19 -20.66
N PRO A 71 -6.90 -6.35 -20.42
CA PRO A 71 -6.22 -7.58 -19.98
C PRO A 71 -5.25 -8.19 -21.00
N ASP A 72 -5.41 -7.84 -22.28
CA ASP A 72 -4.50 -8.27 -23.35
C ASP A 72 -3.16 -7.51 -23.32
N TYR A 73 -3.14 -6.32 -22.70
CA TYR A 73 -1.97 -5.44 -22.64
C TYR A 73 -1.30 -5.41 -21.27
N ILE A 74 -2.03 -5.76 -20.20
CA ILE A 74 -1.53 -5.70 -18.82
C ILE A 74 -1.64 -7.06 -18.15
N GLU A 75 -0.65 -7.40 -17.34
CA GLU A 75 -0.71 -8.50 -16.38
C GLU A 75 -0.39 -8.04 -14.97
N PHE A 76 -0.95 -8.77 -14.02
CA PHE A 76 -0.71 -8.57 -12.59
C PHE A 76 -0.07 -9.80 -11.99
N ILE A 77 0.91 -9.57 -11.14
CA ILE A 77 1.57 -10.60 -10.34
C ILE A 77 1.45 -10.18 -8.88
N ASP A 78 0.88 -11.06 -8.06
CA ASP A 78 0.89 -10.91 -6.62
C ASP A 78 2.27 -11.21 -6.05
N ILE A 79 2.83 -10.25 -5.32
CA ILE A 79 4.09 -10.39 -4.60
C ILE A 79 3.77 -10.43 -3.11
N ASP A 80 3.99 -11.59 -2.49
CA ASP A 80 3.87 -11.83 -1.05
C ASP A 80 2.52 -11.39 -0.44
N GLY A 81 1.46 -11.28 -1.24
CA GLY A 81 0.12 -10.87 -0.80
C GLY A 81 -0.01 -9.42 -0.33
N VAL A 82 1.04 -8.61 -0.44
CA VAL A 82 1.07 -7.21 0.04
C VAL A 82 1.42 -6.20 -1.06
N GLN A 83 1.86 -6.69 -2.22
CA GLN A 83 2.28 -5.88 -3.35
C GLN A 83 1.70 -6.46 -4.64
N LYS A 84 1.34 -5.58 -5.56
CA LYS A 84 0.97 -5.93 -6.94
C LYS A 84 2.07 -5.45 -7.86
N LYS A 85 2.67 -6.36 -8.62
CA LYS A 85 3.50 -5.99 -9.77
C LYS A 85 2.62 -5.93 -11.00
N ILE A 86 2.71 -4.81 -11.71
CA ILE A 86 1.97 -4.55 -12.94
C ILE A 86 2.99 -4.59 -14.07
N ASN A 87 2.85 -5.54 -14.99
CA ASN A 87 3.67 -5.56 -16.20
C ASN A 87 2.83 -5.21 -17.41
N MET A 88 3.48 -4.52 -18.34
CA MET A 88 2.96 -4.25 -19.66
C MET A 88 3.42 -5.37 -20.61
N LYS A 89 2.48 -6.09 -21.21
CA LYS A 89 2.74 -7.14 -22.20
C LYS A 89 3.08 -6.55 -23.56
N ASN A 90 2.32 -5.53 -23.96
CA ASN A 90 2.38 -4.89 -25.27
C ASN A 90 2.24 -3.38 -25.11
N ASN A 91 2.88 -2.62 -25.99
CA ASN A 91 2.85 -1.17 -25.94
C ASN A 91 1.44 -0.61 -26.25
N CYS A 92 0.85 0.09 -25.30
CA CYS A 92 -0.47 0.72 -25.36
C CYS A 92 -0.63 1.71 -24.20
N PHE A 93 -1.21 2.88 -24.44
CA PHE A 93 -1.63 3.71 -23.33
C PHE A 93 -2.77 3.04 -22.58
N CYS A 94 -2.56 2.76 -21.31
CA CYS A 94 -3.55 2.10 -20.45
C CYS A 94 -3.58 2.83 -19.11
N THR A 95 -4.79 3.03 -18.59
CA THR A 95 -5.00 3.56 -17.25
C THR A 95 -5.78 2.53 -16.45
N ILE A 96 -5.24 2.14 -15.30
CA ILE A 96 -5.84 1.19 -14.36
C ILE A 96 -6.14 1.93 -13.06
N SER A 97 -7.11 1.44 -12.29
CA SER A 97 -7.50 2.02 -11.01
C SER A 97 -7.65 0.94 -9.94
N LEU A 98 -7.64 1.36 -8.68
CA LEU A 98 -8.04 0.46 -7.58
C LEU A 98 -9.54 0.19 -7.67
N VAL A 99 -9.96 -1.00 -7.24
CA VAL A 99 -11.38 -1.32 -6.98
C VAL A 99 -11.84 -0.58 -5.72
N GLN A 100 -10.94 -0.42 -4.76
CA GLN A 100 -11.26 0.19 -3.48
C GLN A 100 -11.42 1.71 -3.60
N VAL A 101 -12.45 2.23 -2.93
CA VAL A 101 -12.67 3.66 -2.77
C VAL A 101 -11.89 4.16 -1.55
N LEU A 102 -10.88 4.99 -1.80
CA LEU A 102 -10.09 5.65 -0.76
C LEU A 102 -10.84 6.89 -0.24
N ASP A 103 -11.84 6.68 0.61
CA ASP A 103 -12.63 7.74 1.26
C ASP A 103 -12.01 8.14 2.62
N ASN A 104 -12.60 9.12 3.32
CA ASN A 104 -12.40 9.47 4.73
C ASN A 104 -11.05 9.07 5.37
N GLY A 105 -10.17 10.05 5.55
CA GLY A 105 -8.91 9.87 6.29
C GLY A 105 -7.69 10.21 5.45
N ILE A 106 -6.53 9.70 5.87
CA ILE A 106 -5.25 9.89 5.19
C ILE A 106 -4.79 8.53 4.68
N TRP A 107 -4.58 8.45 3.38
CA TRP A 107 -4.08 7.25 2.70
C TRP A 107 -2.66 7.48 2.22
N SER A 108 -1.86 6.42 2.27
CA SER A 108 -0.50 6.39 1.72
C SER A 108 -0.41 5.30 0.67
N LEU A 109 0.17 5.63 -0.48
CA LEU A 109 0.47 4.70 -1.56
C LEU A 109 1.95 4.83 -1.92
N GLU A 110 2.61 3.70 -2.10
CA GLU A 110 3.99 3.61 -2.56
C GLU A 110 3.99 2.90 -3.91
N ALA A 111 4.64 3.50 -4.91
CA ALA A 111 4.77 2.95 -6.25
C ALA A 111 6.21 3.08 -6.73
N MET A 112 6.71 2.03 -7.38
CA MET A 112 8.03 2.00 -8.01
C MET A 112 7.87 1.76 -9.51
N PHE A 113 8.40 2.67 -10.31
CA PHE A 113 8.43 2.54 -11.77
C PHE A 113 9.79 2.01 -12.21
N GLN A 114 9.79 1.00 -13.08
CA GLN A 114 11.01 0.39 -13.62
C GLN A 114 10.84 0.17 -15.13
N ASN A 115 11.94 0.23 -15.87
CA ASN A 115 11.97 0.01 -17.32
C ASN A 115 10.98 0.89 -18.10
N SER A 116 10.71 2.11 -17.63
CA SER A 116 9.89 3.10 -18.33
C SER A 116 10.72 3.85 -19.36
N GLU A 117 11.13 3.16 -20.42
CA GLU A 117 11.78 3.79 -21.55
C GLU A 117 10.73 4.54 -22.38
N LEU A 118 10.84 5.87 -22.46
CA LEU A 118 10.04 6.79 -23.30
C LEU A 118 8.58 7.07 -22.91
N TYR A 119 7.97 6.36 -21.96
CA TYR A 119 6.55 6.53 -21.63
C TYR A 119 6.31 7.25 -20.31
N ILE A 120 5.28 8.10 -20.34
CA ILE A 120 4.80 8.89 -19.22
C ILE A 120 4.10 7.97 -18.21
N SER A 121 4.88 7.30 -17.38
CA SER A 121 4.38 6.61 -16.20
C SER A 121 3.92 7.65 -15.18
N GLY A 122 2.69 7.50 -14.70
CA GLY A 122 2.10 8.41 -13.74
C GLY A 122 1.28 7.66 -12.68
N ILE A 123 1.09 8.34 -11.56
CA ILE A 123 0.18 7.92 -10.50
C ILE A 123 -0.83 9.03 -10.28
N GLY A 124 -2.08 8.70 -9.96
CA GLY A 124 -3.10 9.73 -9.83
C GLY A 124 -4.27 9.29 -8.98
N ILE A 125 -5.18 10.24 -8.78
CA ILE A 125 -6.46 10.03 -8.12
C ILE A 125 -7.57 10.27 -9.14
N VAL A 126 -8.60 9.43 -9.09
CA VAL A 126 -9.78 9.50 -9.94
C VAL A 126 -11.02 9.58 -9.06
N ARG A 127 -12.04 10.30 -9.53
CA ARG A 127 -13.35 10.31 -8.87
C ARG A 127 -13.94 8.90 -8.92
N ASP A 128 -14.45 8.41 -7.79
CA ASP A 128 -15.14 7.11 -7.70
C ASP A 128 -16.26 6.94 -8.74
N SER A 129 -16.99 8.02 -9.02
CA SER A 129 -18.09 8.02 -9.99
C SER A 129 -17.65 7.90 -11.46
N TYR A 130 -16.35 7.85 -11.76
CA TYR A 130 -15.82 7.86 -13.11
C TYR A 130 -15.24 6.51 -13.51
N ASP A 131 -15.97 5.76 -14.34
CA ASP A 131 -15.48 4.52 -14.94
C ASP A 131 -14.48 4.84 -16.05
N ILE A 132 -13.21 4.52 -15.84
CA ILE A 132 -12.14 4.77 -16.82
C ILE A 132 -12.31 3.78 -17.98
N PRO A 133 -12.47 4.25 -19.24
CA PRO A 133 -12.59 3.37 -20.40
C PRO A 133 -11.30 2.59 -20.69
N ALA A 134 -11.42 1.50 -21.46
CA ALA A 134 -10.27 0.80 -22.04
C ALA A 134 -9.44 1.75 -22.90
N LYS A 135 -8.11 1.59 -22.86
CA LYS A 135 -7.13 2.40 -23.61
C LYS A 135 -7.17 3.90 -23.32
N ALA A 136 -7.75 4.30 -22.19
CA ALA A 136 -7.81 5.70 -21.79
C ALA A 136 -6.41 6.25 -21.48
N VAL A 137 -6.09 7.39 -22.09
CA VAL A 137 -4.90 8.18 -21.77
C VAL A 137 -5.32 9.21 -20.71
N TYR A 138 -4.79 9.12 -19.50
CA TYR A 138 -5.24 9.97 -18.40
C TYR A 138 -5.11 11.49 -18.65
N CYS A 139 -4.18 11.91 -19.52
CA CYS A 139 -3.96 13.32 -19.86
C CYS A 139 -4.81 13.85 -21.03
N ASP A 140 -5.65 12.99 -21.64
CA ASP A 140 -6.54 13.39 -22.71
C ASP A 140 -7.93 13.79 -22.17
N LYS A 141 -8.68 14.57 -22.95
CA LYS A 141 -10.10 14.81 -22.65
C LYS A 141 -10.94 13.57 -23.02
N PRO A 142 -11.95 13.20 -22.22
CA PRO A 142 -12.48 13.92 -21.04
C PRO A 142 -11.79 13.53 -19.71
N HIS A 143 -10.82 12.63 -19.71
CA HIS A 143 -10.21 12.05 -18.51
C HIS A 143 -9.58 13.10 -17.58
N THR A 144 -9.00 14.15 -18.17
CA THR A 144 -8.42 15.31 -17.44
C THR A 144 -9.41 16.06 -16.55
N ASP A 145 -10.71 15.96 -16.81
CA ASP A 145 -11.72 16.55 -15.92
C ASP A 145 -11.90 15.69 -14.65
N HIS A 146 -11.60 14.39 -14.71
CA HIS A 146 -11.89 13.40 -13.67
C HIS A 146 -10.66 12.84 -12.94
N ILE A 147 -9.47 13.00 -13.53
CA ILE A 147 -8.22 12.42 -13.05
C ILE A 147 -7.21 13.53 -12.77
N ALA A 148 -6.69 13.56 -11.56
CA ALA A 148 -5.51 14.34 -11.22
C ALA A 148 -4.31 13.38 -11.16
N ALA A 149 -3.35 13.56 -12.07
CA ALA A 149 -2.18 12.69 -12.19
C ALA A 149 -0.88 13.45 -11.89
N PHE A 150 0.05 12.73 -11.30
CA PHE A 150 1.44 13.10 -11.10
C PHE A 150 2.31 12.15 -11.94
N SER A 151 3.05 12.69 -12.89
CA SER A 151 3.93 11.94 -13.78
C SER A 151 5.35 12.51 -13.79
N GLY A 152 6.34 11.65 -13.97
CA GLY A 152 7.71 12.07 -14.27
C GLY A 152 7.78 12.65 -15.69
N GLY A 153 8.47 13.79 -15.83
CA GLY A 153 8.74 14.42 -17.13
C GLY A 153 9.91 13.79 -17.87
#